data_AF-A0A1E4FRG1-F1
#
_entry.id   AF-A0A1E4FRG1-F1
#
_cell.length_a   1.000
_cell.length_b   1.000
_cell.length_c   1.000
_cell.angle_alpha   90.00
_cell.angle_beta   90.00
_cell.angle_gamma   90.00
#
_symmetry.space_group_name_H-M   'P 1'
#
loop_
_entity.id
_entity.type
_entity.pdbx_description
1 polymer ?
#
loop_
_entity_poly.entity_id
_entity_poly.type
_entity_poly.pdbx_seq_one_letter_code
_entity_poly.pdbx_strand_id
1 'polypeptide(L)'
;MAAGPRHRGLVKNLQADEIALMSEALPYLHCAELLMLLPEAKSAAVFQALLPRRKAQVWTELAPERQSAILEDLPPDVLVEFLALQGLAKARDVLVRLSARRRHQVMRLLEHPE
;
A
#
# COMPACT_ATOMS: atom_id res chain seq x y z
N MET A 1 10.04 -11.93 -26.40
CA MET A 1 10.97 -10.79 -26.29
C MET A 1 11.29 -10.56 -24.82
N ALA A 2 12.55 -10.73 -24.41
CA ALA A 2 12.96 -10.74 -23.01
C ALA A 2 13.13 -9.31 -22.45
N ALA A 3 12.03 -8.73 -21.95
CA ALA A 3 11.99 -7.49 -21.18
C ALA A 3 12.40 -7.70 -19.70
N GLY A 4 13.26 -8.67 -19.40
CA GLY A 4 13.43 -9.20 -18.04
C GLY A 4 14.30 -8.36 -17.07
N PRO A 5 15.49 -7.87 -17.47
CA PRO A 5 16.40 -7.18 -16.53
C PRO A 5 16.37 -5.65 -16.59
N ARG A 6 16.28 -5.04 -17.77
CA ARG A 6 16.40 -3.57 -17.94
C ARG A 6 15.22 -2.81 -17.34
N HIS A 7 14.01 -3.36 -17.51
CA HIS A 7 12.78 -2.73 -17.02
C HIS A 7 12.71 -2.71 -15.49
N ARG A 8 13.23 -3.75 -14.82
CA ARG A 8 13.37 -3.76 -13.35
C ARG A 8 14.32 -2.67 -12.85
N GLY A 9 15.40 -2.38 -13.58
CA GLY A 9 16.33 -1.30 -13.26
C GLY A 9 15.70 0.09 -13.41
N LEU A 10 14.89 0.30 -14.45
CA LEU A 10 14.19 1.57 -14.66
C LEU A 10 13.16 1.86 -13.56
N VAL A 11 12.34 0.87 -13.20
CA VAL A 11 11.36 0.99 -12.10
C VAL A 11 12.03 1.30 -10.75
N LYS A 12 13.25 0.83 -10.52
CA LYS A 12 14.00 1.19 -9.30
C LYS A 12 14.34 2.67 -9.21
N ASN A 13 14.52 3.35 -10.35
CA ASN A 13 14.90 4.76 -10.40
C ASN A 13 13.71 5.73 -10.43
N LEU A 14 12.51 5.24 -10.78
CA LEU A 14 11.30 6.06 -10.75
C LEU A 14 10.92 6.46 -9.33
N GLN A 15 10.33 7.63 -9.15
CA GLN A 15 9.74 8.05 -7.89
C GLN A 15 8.44 7.28 -7.62
N ALA A 16 7.99 7.30 -6.37
CA ALA A 16 6.82 6.51 -5.95
C ALA A 16 5.51 6.99 -6.62
N ASP A 17 5.37 8.29 -6.80
CA ASP A 17 4.27 8.95 -7.51
C ASP A 17 4.27 8.62 -9.01
N GLU A 18 5.45 8.58 -9.65
CA GLU A 18 5.57 8.16 -11.05
C GLU A 18 5.13 6.70 -11.24
N ILE A 19 5.54 5.81 -10.32
CA ILE A 19 5.12 4.40 -10.34
C ILE A 19 3.62 4.28 -10.07
N ALA A 20 3.07 5.07 -9.14
CA ALA A 20 1.64 5.07 -8.84
C ALA A 20 0.83 5.53 -10.07
N LEU A 21 1.25 6.61 -10.73
CA LEU A 21 0.62 7.10 -11.96
C LEU A 21 0.60 6.02 -13.06
N MET A 22 1.73 5.34 -13.28
CA MET A 22 1.79 4.22 -14.21
C MET A 22 0.87 3.08 -13.79
N SER A 23 0.83 2.78 -12.49
CA SER A 23 -0.01 1.71 -11.93
C SER A 23 -1.50 1.97 -12.11
N GLU A 24 -1.92 3.24 -12.21
CA GLU A 24 -3.31 3.57 -12.53
C GLU A 24 -3.71 3.20 -13.96
N ALA A 25 -2.75 3.19 -14.89
CA ALA A 25 -2.96 2.75 -16.27
C ALA A 25 -2.86 1.23 -16.45
N LEU A 26 -2.38 0.50 -15.43
CA LEU A 26 -2.23 -0.95 -15.48
C LEU A 26 -3.48 -1.69 -14.95
N PRO A 27 -3.69 -2.96 -15.36
CA PRO A 27 -4.57 -3.86 -14.63
C PRO A 27 -4.15 -3.96 -13.16
N TYR A 28 -5.12 -3.99 -12.24
CA TYR A 28 -4.83 -3.95 -10.79
C TYR A 28 -3.98 -5.14 -10.33
N LEU A 29 -4.12 -6.32 -10.97
CA LEU A 29 -3.30 -7.50 -10.69
C LEU A 29 -1.82 -7.22 -10.95
N HIS A 30 -1.49 -6.59 -12.08
CA HIS A 30 -0.11 -6.22 -12.41
C HIS A 30 0.43 -5.14 -11.47
N CYS A 31 -0.42 -4.24 -10.98
CA CYS A 31 -0.03 -3.30 -9.93
C CYS A 31 0.32 -4.04 -8.63
N ALA A 32 -0.46 -5.04 -8.21
CA ALA A 32 -0.14 -5.83 -7.02
C ALA A 32 1.19 -6.58 -7.17
N GLU A 33 1.42 -7.21 -8.33
CA GLU A 33 2.70 -7.84 -8.67
C GLU A 33 3.87 -6.85 -8.61
N LEU A 34 3.67 -5.64 -9.14
CA LEU A 34 4.68 -4.58 -9.08
C LEU A 34 5.04 -4.23 -7.64
N LEU A 35 4.04 -3.98 -6.78
CA LEU A 35 4.26 -3.68 -5.36
C LEU A 35 4.97 -4.82 -4.62
N MET A 36 4.71 -6.08 -4.99
CA MET A 36 5.40 -7.24 -4.40
C MET A 36 6.89 -7.28 -4.73
N LEU A 37 7.30 -6.71 -5.88
CA LEU A 37 8.70 -6.68 -6.35
C LEU A 37 9.49 -5.46 -5.87
N LEU A 38 8.82 -4.43 -5.37
CA LEU A 38 9.48 -3.23 -4.86
C LEU A 38 10.09 -3.46 -3.46
N PRO A 39 11.15 -2.70 -3.10
CA PRO A 39 11.58 -2.59 -1.71
C PRO A 39 10.43 -2.14 -0.81
N GLU A 40 10.38 -2.61 0.44
CA GLU A 40 9.27 -2.38 1.39
C GLU A 40 8.89 -0.89 1.50
N ALA A 41 9.83 -0.04 1.89
CA ALA A 41 9.61 1.40 2.02
C ALA A 41 9.06 2.04 0.71
N LYS A 42 9.56 1.59 -0.44
CA LYS A 42 9.09 2.09 -1.74
C LYS A 42 7.69 1.59 -2.08
N SER A 43 7.37 0.35 -1.72
CA SER A 43 6.04 -0.23 -1.92
C SER A 43 4.97 0.52 -1.13
N ALA A 44 5.27 0.93 0.11
CA ALA A 44 4.37 1.71 0.95
C ALA A 44 4.13 3.11 0.37
N ALA A 45 5.19 3.80 -0.08
CA ALA A 45 5.09 5.10 -0.72
C ALA A 45 4.27 5.06 -2.03
N VAL A 46 4.48 4.02 -2.86
CA VAL A 46 3.68 3.82 -4.07
C VAL A 46 2.22 3.56 -3.70
N PHE A 47 1.97 2.66 -2.74
CA PHE A 47 0.63 2.35 -2.28
C PHE A 47 -0.09 3.60 -1.75
N GLN A 48 0.59 4.45 -0.98
CA GLN A 48 0.07 5.74 -0.53
C GLN A 48 -0.40 6.64 -1.67
N ALA A 49 0.37 6.69 -2.77
CA ALA A 49 0.09 7.55 -3.92
C ALA A 49 -1.00 6.99 -4.86
N LEU A 50 -1.41 5.73 -4.71
CA LEU A 50 -2.52 5.16 -5.49
C LEU A 50 -3.85 5.83 -5.15
N LEU A 51 -4.74 5.89 -6.13
CA LEU A 51 -6.10 6.36 -5.94
C LEU A 51 -6.89 5.42 -5.01
N PRO A 52 -7.86 5.92 -4.22
CA PRO A 52 -8.63 5.12 -3.26
C PRO A 52 -9.21 3.81 -3.82
N ARG A 53 -9.84 3.87 -5.01
CA ARG A 53 -10.40 2.69 -5.67
C ARG A 53 -9.32 1.69 -6.05
N ARG A 54 -8.17 2.16 -6.49
CA ARG A 54 -7.03 1.32 -6.87
C ARG A 54 -6.39 0.66 -5.65
N LYS A 55 -6.20 1.41 -4.55
CA LYS A 55 -5.74 0.86 -3.26
C LYS A 55 -6.58 -0.34 -2.84
N ALA A 56 -7.91 -0.23 -2.90
CA ALA A 56 -8.81 -1.31 -2.51
C ALA A 56 -8.69 -2.55 -3.42
N GLN A 57 -8.55 -2.37 -4.73
CA GLN A 57 -8.36 -3.47 -5.68
C GLN A 57 -7.00 -4.15 -5.52
N VAL A 58 -5.93 -3.37 -5.37
CA VAL A 58 -4.58 -3.89 -5.22
C VAL A 58 -4.44 -4.61 -3.88
N TRP A 59 -5.04 -4.06 -2.83
CA TRP A 59 -4.98 -4.62 -1.49
C TRP A 59 -5.44 -6.08 -1.45
N THR A 60 -6.54 -6.45 -2.13
CA THR A 60 -7.06 -7.82 -2.10
C THR A 60 -6.12 -8.85 -2.72
N GLU A 61 -5.21 -8.40 -3.58
CA GLU A 61 -4.29 -9.26 -4.33
C GLU A 61 -2.89 -9.31 -3.73
N LEU A 62 -2.59 -8.45 -2.76
CA LEU A 62 -1.29 -8.45 -2.09
C LEU A 62 -1.17 -9.64 -1.13
N ALA A 63 0.01 -10.27 -1.15
CA ALA A 63 0.37 -11.28 -0.16
C ALA A 63 0.33 -10.69 1.28
N PRO A 64 -0.10 -11.46 2.30
CA PRO A 64 -0.23 -10.97 3.67
C PRO A 64 1.04 -10.32 4.24
N GLU A 65 2.22 -10.84 3.89
CA GLU A 65 3.51 -10.31 4.34
C GLU A 65 3.76 -8.92 3.77
N ARG A 66 3.43 -8.72 2.48
CA ARG A 66 3.54 -7.42 1.81
C ARG A 66 2.53 -6.42 2.35
N GLN A 67 1.31 -6.88 2.63
CA GLN A 67 0.28 -6.09 3.31
C GLN A 67 0.80 -5.57 4.66
N SER A 68 1.34 -6.45 5.51
CA SER A 68 1.90 -6.06 6.81
C SER A 68 3.04 -5.05 6.68
N ALA A 69 3.98 -5.28 5.77
CA ALA A 69 5.08 -4.33 5.53
C ALA A 69 4.58 -2.94 5.12
N ILE A 70 3.61 -2.87 4.20
CA ILE A 70 3.01 -1.60 3.78
C ILE A 70 2.31 -0.90 4.94
N LEU A 71 1.57 -1.64 5.77
CA LEU A 71 0.83 -1.06 6.89
C LEU A 71 1.74 -0.48 7.99
N GLU A 72 2.89 -1.10 8.23
CA GLU A 72 3.87 -0.59 9.19
C GLU A 72 4.55 0.69 8.70
N ASP A 73 4.80 0.80 7.40
CA ASP A 73 5.53 1.91 6.78
C ASP A 73 4.63 3.08 6.31
N LEU A 74 3.32 2.87 6.17
CA LEU A 74 2.40 3.94 5.80
C LEU A 74 2.44 5.10 6.81
N PRO A 75 2.16 6.35 6.40
CA PRO A 75 1.84 7.40 7.35
C PRO A 75 0.56 7.07 8.16
N PRO A 76 0.50 7.37 9.47
CA PRO A 76 -0.66 7.04 10.32
C PRO A 76 -2.01 7.60 9.84
N ASP A 77 -2.02 8.83 9.36
CA ASP A 77 -3.14 9.53 8.74
C ASP A 77 -3.64 8.80 7.48
N VAL A 78 -2.73 8.45 6.57
CA VAL A 78 -3.06 7.68 5.36
C VAL A 78 -3.60 6.31 5.70
N LEU A 79 -3.07 5.66 6.75
CA LEU A 79 -3.56 4.38 7.23
C LEU A 79 -4.99 4.50 7.77
N VAL A 80 -5.31 5.56 8.53
CA VAL A 80 -6.68 5.83 8.99
C VAL A 80 -7.62 6.03 7.80
N GLU A 81 -7.24 6.84 6.81
CA GLU A 81 -8.03 7.02 5.58
C GLU A 81 -8.25 5.70 4.86
N PHE A 82 -7.20 4.88 4.72
CA PHE A 82 -7.31 3.57 4.08
C PHE A 82 -8.27 2.64 4.83
N LEU A 83 -8.22 2.61 6.17
CA LEU A 83 -9.14 1.83 6.99
C LEU A 83 -10.60 2.29 6.80
N ALA A 84 -10.83 3.60 6.71
CA ALA A 84 -12.16 4.16 6.44
C ALA A 84 -12.73 3.68 5.10
N LEU A 85 -11.88 3.53 4.07
CA LEU A 85 -12.28 3.04 2.74
C LEU A 85 -12.66 1.54 2.73
N GLN A 86 -12.15 0.74 3.67
CA GLN A 86 -12.41 -0.72 3.71
C GLN A 86 -13.74 -1.09 4.37
N GLY A 87 -14.31 -0.18 5.17
CA GLY A 87 -15.45 -0.44 6.04
C GLY A 87 -15.06 -1.21 7.31
N LEU A 88 -15.93 -1.13 8.33
CA LEU A 88 -15.63 -1.55 9.70
C LEU A 88 -15.11 -3.00 9.85
N ALA A 89 -15.73 -3.95 9.13
CA ALA A 89 -15.37 -5.36 9.24
C ALA A 89 -13.94 -5.63 8.78
N LYS A 90 -13.57 -5.12 7.59
CA LYS A 90 -12.22 -5.28 7.04
C LYS A 90 -11.19 -4.42 7.78
N ALA A 91 -11.58 -3.25 8.25
CA ALA A 91 -10.71 -2.39 9.05
C ALA A 91 -10.22 -3.10 10.33
N ARG A 92 -11.13 -3.84 11.01
CA ARG A 92 -10.75 -4.64 12.18
C ARG A 92 -9.71 -5.71 11.84
N ASP A 93 -9.89 -6.42 10.72
CA ASP A 93 -8.96 -7.46 10.30
C ASP A 93 -7.57 -6.89 9.96
N VAL A 94 -7.53 -5.67 9.39
CA VAL A 94 -6.28 -4.93 9.15
C VAL A 94 -5.63 -4.50 10.46
N LEU A 95 -6.39 -3.95 11.42
CA LEU A 95 -5.87 -3.51 12.72
C LEU A 95 -5.22 -4.63 13.54
N VAL A 96 -5.74 -5.86 13.45
CA VAL A 96 -5.17 -7.03 14.14
C VAL A 96 -3.79 -7.41 13.57
N ARG A 97 -3.52 -7.09 12.30
CA ARG A 97 -2.23 -7.35 11.65
C ARG A 97 -1.15 -6.32 11.98
N LEU A 98 -1.53 -5.17 12.51
CA LEU A 98 -0.59 -4.14 12.94
C LEU A 98 0.15 -4.56 14.22
N SER A 99 1.42 -4.17 14.29
CA SER A 99 2.20 -4.17 15.51
C SER A 99 1.48 -3.37 16.61
N ALA A 100 1.70 -3.73 17.88
CA ALA A 100 1.02 -3.09 19.01
C ALA A 100 1.25 -1.57 19.05
N ARG A 101 2.48 -1.14 18.76
CA ARG A 101 2.85 0.28 18.65
C ARG A 101 2.05 0.97 17.55
N ARG A 102 2.02 0.38 16.36
CA ARG A 102 1.37 0.96 15.19
C ARG A 102 -0.15 1.06 15.37
N ARG A 103 -0.75 -0.01 15.91
CA ARG A 103 -2.18 -0.02 16.28
C ARG A 103 -2.52 1.08 17.27
N HIS A 104 -1.70 1.27 18.30
CA HIS A 104 -1.93 2.34 19.28
C HIS A 104 -1.90 3.73 18.64
N GLN A 105 -0.95 4.01 17.73
CA GLN A 105 -0.89 5.28 17.01
C GLN A 105 -2.15 5.53 16.17
N VAL A 106 -2.61 4.52 15.43
CA VAL A 106 -3.82 4.61 14.61
C VAL A 106 -5.07 4.82 15.47
N MET A 107 -5.20 4.08 16.56
CA MET A 107 -6.34 4.23 17.48
C MET A 107 -6.41 5.62 18.09
N ARG A 108 -5.27 6.21 18.47
CA ARG A 108 -5.22 7.59 18.98
C ARG A 108 -5.73 8.61 17.97
N LEU A 109 -5.41 8.43 16.67
CA LEU A 109 -5.89 9.33 15.61
C LEU A 109 -7.38 9.13 15.32
N LEU A 110 -7.90 7.91 15.46
CA LEU A 110 -9.33 7.64 15.34
C LEU A 110 -10.14 8.24 16.50
N GLU A 111 -9.58 8.25 17.71
CA GLU A 111 -10.20 8.84 18.91
C GLU A 111 -10.13 10.38 18.92
N HIS A 112 -9.08 10.94 18.32
CA HIS A 112 -8.83 12.38 18.25
C HIS A 112 -8.47 12.78 16.81
N PRO A 113 -9.46 12.91 15.90
CA PRO A 113 -9.22 13.49 14.59
C PRO A 113 -8.86 14.97 14.78
N GLU A 114 -7.67 15.37 14.35
CA GLU A 114 -7.27 16.79 14.31
C GLU A 114 -8.05 17.58 13.25
#